data_AF-A0A1Z9QMZ9-F1
#
_entry.id   AF-A0A1Z9QMZ9-F1
#
_cell.length_a   1.000
_cell.length_b   1.000
_cell.length_c   1.000
_cell.angle_alpha   90.00
_cell.angle_beta   90.00
_cell.angle_gamma   90.00
#
_symmetry.space_group_name_H-M   'P 1'
#
loop_
_entity.id
_entity.type
_entity.pdbx_description
1 polymer ?
#
loop_
_entity_poly.entity_id
_entity_poly.type
_entity_poly.pdbx_seq_one_letter_code
_entity_poly.pdbx_strand_id
1 'polypeptide(L)'
;MLLCQIASAQEFKRLPPEGRNIDAAVREMLDGRVLEVQQKIDKLAATSSDADDWQPDVEVLVRAVRLALEQNLFFRQSETKIAEELLNESERRLAAVRQGDRQLRLLGFRLEKR
;
A
#
# COMPACT_ATOMS: atom_id res chain seq x y z
N MET A 1 -33.70 42.13 6.34
CA MET A 1 -32.32 41.67 6.55
C MET A 1 -32.38 40.42 7.42
N LEU A 2 -32.15 39.25 6.82
CA LEU A 2 -32.13 37.98 7.55
C LEU A 2 -30.68 37.72 7.98
N LEU A 3 -30.40 37.81 9.28
CA LEU A 3 -29.10 37.50 9.86
C LEU A 3 -28.88 35.98 9.78
N CYS A 4 -28.06 35.54 8.82
CA CYS A 4 -27.59 34.17 8.76
C CYS A 4 -26.64 33.96 9.96
N GLN A 5 -27.10 33.20 10.97
CA GLN A 5 -26.26 32.81 12.08
C GLN A 5 -25.09 31.96 11.52
N ILE A 6 -23.88 32.44 11.74
CA ILE A 6 -22.66 31.70 11.42
C ILE A 6 -22.68 30.47 12.33
N ALA A 7 -22.91 29.28 11.75
CA ALA A 7 -22.77 28.04 12.49
C ALA A 7 -21.33 27.96 13.00
N SER A 8 -21.14 28.02 14.31
CA SER A 8 -19.86 27.73 14.94
C SER A 8 -19.53 26.28 14.62
N ALA A 9 -18.53 26.05 13.77
CA ALA A 9 -18.01 24.71 13.53
C ALA A 9 -17.50 24.18 14.88
N GLN A 10 -18.21 23.21 15.45
CA GLN A 10 -17.77 22.53 16.65
C GLN A 10 -16.51 21.73 16.27
N GLU A 11 -15.37 22.03 16.89
CA GLU A 11 -14.12 21.29 16.65
C GLU A 11 -14.27 19.88 17.22
N PHE A 12 -14.67 18.93 16.37
CA PHE A 12 -14.68 17.52 16.71
C PHE A 12 -13.24 16.98 16.70
N LYS A 13 -12.88 16.25 17.76
CA LYS A 13 -11.61 15.52 17.82
C LYS A 13 -11.51 14.57 16.63
N ARG A 14 -10.55 14.80 15.74
CA ARG A 14 -10.26 13.90 14.62
C ARG A 14 -9.75 12.56 15.14
N LEU A 15 -10.38 11.48 14.68
CA LEU A 15 -9.98 10.11 14.95
C LEU A 15 -9.87 9.36 13.62
N PRO A 16 -8.71 8.72 13.33
CA PRO A 16 -7.47 8.74 14.12
C PRO A 16 -6.82 10.14 14.18
N PRO A 17 -5.87 10.37 15.12
CA PRO A 17 -5.04 11.57 15.09
C PRO A 17 -4.25 11.66 13.76
N GLU A 18 -3.63 12.80 13.48
CA GLU A 18 -2.67 12.87 12.38
C GLU A 18 -1.45 12.00 12.68
N GLY A 19 -0.88 11.40 11.64
CA GLY A 19 0.39 10.71 11.78
C GLY A 19 1.56 11.68 12.00
N ARG A 20 2.71 11.08 12.25
CA ARG A 20 3.98 11.75 12.49
C ARG A 20 4.70 11.93 11.16
N ASN A 21 5.44 13.02 11.06
CA ASN A 21 6.39 13.21 9.97
C ASN A 21 7.49 12.15 10.05
N ILE A 22 7.71 11.46 8.94
CA ILE A 22 8.86 10.59 8.72
C ILE A 22 10.00 11.41 8.10
N ASP A 23 11.23 10.88 8.17
CA ASP A 23 12.40 11.48 7.54
C ASP A 23 12.18 11.70 6.02
N ALA A 24 12.64 12.84 5.50
CA ALA A 24 12.40 13.23 4.12
C ALA A 24 13.07 12.28 3.11
N ALA A 25 14.28 11.79 3.41
CA ALA A 25 14.97 10.84 2.55
C ALA A 25 14.27 9.48 2.57
N VAL A 26 13.74 9.07 3.74
CA VAL A 26 12.93 7.84 3.85
C VAL A 26 11.64 7.97 3.04
N ARG A 27 10.96 9.12 3.10
CA ARG A 27 9.75 9.39 2.29
C ARG A 27 10.05 9.29 0.80
N GLU A 28 11.07 9.99 0.32
CA GLU A 28 11.46 9.99 -1.09
C GLU A 28 11.82 8.58 -1.58
N MET A 29 12.55 7.83 -0.77
CA MET A 29 12.90 6.44 -1.07
C MET A 29 11.65 5.54 -1.15
N LEU A 30 10.71 5.65 -0.20
CA LEU A 30 9.46 4.89 -0.24
C LEU A 30 8.57 5.29 -1.43
N ASP A 31 8.43 6.58 -1.73
CA ASP A 31 7.68 7.07 -2.89
C ASP A 31 8.25 6.52 -4.21
N GLY A 32 9.58 6.57 -4.36
CA GLY A 32 10.27 6.00 -5.52
C GLY A 32 9.99 4.51 -5.68
N ARG A 33 10.06 3.74 -4.59
CA ARG A 33 9.76 2.31 -4.62
C ARG A 33 8.29 2.01 -4.90
N VAL A 34 7.35 2.79 -4.38
CA VAL A 34 5.92 2.66 -4.70
C VAL A 34 5.68 2.79 -6.21
N LEU A 35 6.30 3.80 -6.84
CA LEU A 35 6.19 4.00 -8.29
C LEU A 35 6.82 2.84 -9.06
N GLU A 36 8.02 2.42 -8.68
CA GLU A 36 8.73 1.33 -9.35
C GLU A 36 7.93 0.01 -9.30
N VAL A 37 7.45 -0.38 -8.12
CA VAL A 37 6.71 -1.64 -7.95
C VAL A 37 5.38 -1.59 -8.68
N GLN A 38 4.65 -0.45 -8.64
CA GLN A 38 3.42 -0.29 -9.40
C GLN A 38 3.65 -0.47 -10.91
N GLN A 39 4.68 0.16 -11.48
CA GLN A 39 5.01 0.00 -12.90
C GLN A 39 5.29 -1.46 -13.27
N LYS A 40 5.96 -2.22 -12.38
CA LYS A 40 6.22 -3.66 -12.58
C LYS A 40 4.93 -4.47 -12.56
N ILE A 41 3.97 -4.12 -11.69
CA ILE A 41 2.64 -4.75 -11.62
C ILE A 41 1.87 -4.46 -12.92
N ASP A 42 1.73 -3.18 -13.28
CA ASP A 42 0.97 -2.74 -14.45
C ASP A 42 1.49 -3.38 -15.74
N LYS A 43 2.82 -3.44 -15.90
CA LYS A 43 3.46 -4.08 -17.05
C LYS A 43 3.14 -5.58 -17.15
N LEU A 44 3.15 -6.30 -16.03
CA LEU A 44 2.85 -7.73 -16.04
C LEU A 44 1.36 -7.98 -16.28
N ALA A 45 0.50 -7.18 -15.64
CA ALA A 45 -0.95 -7.25 -15.78
C ALA A 45 -1.38 -7.03 -17.24
N ALA A 46 -0.80 -6.02 -17.93
CA ALA A 46 -1.09 -5.73 -19.33
C ALA A 46 -0.81 -6.89 -20.30
N THR A 47 0.01 -7.87 -19.89
CA THR A 47 0.37 -9.04 -20.70
C THR A 47 -0.18 -10.36 -20.15
N SER A 48 -0.86 -10.34 -19.00
CA SER A 48 -1.38 -11.56 -18.36
C SER A 48 -2.86 -11.73 -18.65
N SER A 49 -3.26 -12.91 -19.13
CA SER A 49 -4.67 -13.24 -19.38
C SER A 49 -5.50 -13.40 -18.10
N ASP A 50 -4.84 -13.57 -16.96
CA ASP A 50 -5.42 -13.83 -15.64
C ASP A 50 -5.07 -12.73 -14.64
N ALA A 51 -4.80 -11.51 -15.11
CA ALA A 51 -4.41 -10.37 -14.27
C ALA A 51 -5.40 -10.13 -13.11
N ASP A 52 -6.70 -10.20 -13.40
CA ASP A 52 -7.77 -9.98 -12.43
C ASP A 52 -7.69 -10.94 -11.21
N ASP A 53 -7.10 -12.13 -11.37
CA ASP A 53 -7.00 -13.14 -10.32
C ASP A 53 -5.83 -12.92 -9.35
N TRP A 54 -4.77 -12.23 -9.77
CA TRP A 54 -3.56 -12.07 -8.94
C TRP A 54 -3.18 -10.62 -8.67
N GLN A 55 -3.55 -9.69 -9.54
CA GLN A 55 -3.15 -8.28 -9.41
C GLN A 55 -3.61 -7.68 -8.08
N PRO A 56 -4.86 -7.86 -7.62
CA PRO A 56 -5.30 -7.31 -6.34
C PRO A 56 -4.45 -7.80 -5.15
N ASP A 57 -4.04 -9.07 -5.14
CA ASP A 57 -3.23 -9.67 -4.08
C ASP A 57 -1.82 -9.09 -3.99
N VAL A 58 -1.30 -8.57 -5.10
CA VAL A 58 0.00 -7.89 -5.16
C VAL A 58 -0.16 -6.40 -4.88
N GLU A 59 -1.10 -5.74 -5.56
CA GLU A 59 -1.27 -4.29 -5.56
C GLU A 59 -1.73 -3.73 -4.21
N VAL A 60 -2.49 -4.50 -3.42
CA VAL A 60 -2.97 -4.05 -2.10
C VAL A 60 -1.82 -3.62 -1.18
N LEU A 61 -0.65 -4.25 -1.29
CA LEU A 61 0.53 -3.95 -0.47
C LEU A 61 1.15 -2.61 -0.86
N VAL A 62 1.28 -2.35 -2.17
CA VAL A 62 1.77 -1.08 -2.70
C VAL A 62 0.80 0.05 -2.36
N ARG A 63 -0.50 -0.20 -2.53
CA ARG A 63 -1.55 0.77 -2.24
C ARG A 63 -1.58 1.16 -0.77
N ALA A 64 -1.37 0.20 0.15
CA ALA A 64 -1.29 0.49 1.58
C ALA A 64 -0.15 1.49 1.89
N VAL A 65 1.02 1.29 1.29
CA VAL A 65 2.17 2.20 1.47
C VAL A 65 1.92 3.56 0.84
N ARG A 66 1.37 3.60 -0.38
CA ARG A 66 0.99 4.85 -1.05
C ARG A 66 0.03 5.68 -0.19
N LEU A 67 -1.03 5.07 0.32
CA LEU A 67 -2.00 5.74 1.19
C LEU A 67 -1.35 6.26 2.48
N ALA A 68 -0.43 5.50 3.08
CA ALA A 68 0.28 5.94 4.27
C ALA A 68 1.17 7.17 4.02
N LEU A 69 1.79 7.25 2.84
CA LEU A 69 2.59 8.40 2.42
C LEU A 69 1.72 9.63 2.12
N GLU A 70 0.68 9.45 1.31
CA GLU A 70 -0.22 10.54 0.86
C GLU A 70 -1.01 11.16 2.01
N GLN A 71 -1.48 10.35 2.95
CA GLN A 71 -2.37 10.79 4.03
C GLN A 71 -1.64 10.94 5.38
N ASN A 72 -0.31 10.82 5.38
CA ASN A 72 0.51 10.90 6.58
C ASN A 72 0.02 9.97 7.72
N LEU A 73 -0.07 8.66 7.43
CA LEU A 73 -0.64 7.66 8.35
C LEU A 73 0.42 6.86 9.13
N PHE A 74 1.61 7.43 9.34
CA PHE A 74 2.65 6.83 10.17
C PHE A 74 2.49 7.28 11.62
N PHE A 75 2.01 6.42 12.50
CA PHE A 75 1.84 6.70 13.93
C PHE A 75 3.08 6.35 14.76
N ARG A 76 3.97 5.50 14.24
CA ARG A 76 5.20 5.05 14.90
C ARG A 76 6.38 5.08 13.93
N GLN A 77 7.57 5.37 14.44
CA GLN A 77 8.78 5.41 13.60
C GLN A 77 9.11 4.05 12.98
N SER A 78 8.78 2.95 13.66
CA SER A 78 8.98 1.59 13.15
C SER A 78 8.12 1.24 11.93
N GLU A 79 7.07 2.01 11.64
CA GLU A 79 6.16 1.71 10.53
C GLU A 79 6.77 2.00 9.15
N THR A 80 7.86 2.78 9.07
CA THR A 80 8.61 2.93 7.82
C THR A 80 9.26 1.62 7.39
N LYS A 81 9.74 0.82 8.35
CA LYS A 81 10.24 -0.54 8.10
C LYS A 81 9.11 -1.46 7.64
N ILE A 82 7.92 -1.34 8.22
CA ILE A 82 6.75 -2.12 7.79
C ILE A 82 6.37 -1.76 6.34
N ALA A 83 6.40 -0.47 5.98
CA ALA A 83 6.17 -0.03 4.61
C ALA A 83 7.18 -0.64 3.63
N GLU A 84 8.47 -0.67 3.99
CA GLU A 84 9.50 -1.36 3.21
C GLU A 84 9.24 -2.87 3.09
N GLU A 85 8.85 -3.54 4.18
CA GLU A 85 8.51 -4.97 4.19
C GLU A 85 7.30 -5.27 3.30
N LEU A 86 6.27 -4.41 3.27
CA LEU A 86 5.12 -4.54 2.38
C LEU A 86 5.52 -4.42 0.91
N LEU A 87 6.41 -3.49 0.56
CA LEU A 87 6.94 -3.35 -0.80
C LEU A 87 7.78 -4.57 -1.20
N ASN A 88 8.63 -5.08 -0.29
CA ASN A 88 9.40 -6.31 -0.51
C ASN A 88 8.47 -7.51 -0.75
N GLU A 89 7.41 -7.63 0.03
CA GLU A 89 6.42 -8.70 -0.10
C GLU A 89 5.64 -8.58 -1.43
N SER A 90 5.31 -7.37 -1.87
CA SER A 90 4.73 -7.12 -3.19
C SER A 90 5.64 -7.62 -4.31
N GLU A 91 6.93 -7.29 -4.25
CA GLU A 91 7.90 -7.77 -5.24
C GLU A 91 8.07 -9.29 -5.20
N ARG A 92 8.08 -9.90 -4.01
CA ARG A 92 8.11 -11.35 -3.86
C ARG A 92 6.89 -12.01 -4.49
N ARG A 93 5.69 -11.50 -4.24
CA ARG A 93 4.44 -12.01 -4.86
C ARG A 93 4.46 -11.84 -6.37
N LEU A 94 4.90 -10.69 -6.86
CA LEU A 94 5.03 -10.43 -8.30
C LEU A 94 6.01 -11.41 -8.96
N ALA A 95 7.13 -11.73 -8.30
CA ALA A 95 8.06 -12.75 -8.77
C ALA A 95 7.41 -14.15 -8.81
N ALA A 96 6.60 -14.49 -7.80
CA ALA A 96 5.86 -15.75 -7.77
C ALA A 96 4.81 -15.83 -8.90
N VAL A 97 4.11 -14.73 -9.19
CA VAL A 97 3.18 -14.64 -10.33
C VAL A 97 3.90 -14.95 -11.65
N ARG A 98 5.11 -14.42 -11.86
CA ARG A 98 5.95 -14.73 -13.04
C ARG A 98 6.35 -16.20 -13.13
N GLN A 99 6.39 -16.91 -12.01
CA GLN A 99 6.66 -18.34 -11.94
C GLN A 99 5.39 -19.21 -12.07
N GLY A 100 4.22 -18.60 -12.21
CA GLY A 100 2.94 -19.30 -12.34
C GLY A 100 2.25 -19.62 -11.00
N ASP A 101 2.71 -19.04 -9.89
CA ASP A 101 2.00 -19.14 -8.62
C ASP A 101 0.78 -18.21 -8.60
N ARG A 102 -0.29 -18.66 -7.93
CA ARG A 102 -1.58 -17.97 -7.83
C ARG A 102 -2.23 -18.24 -6.47
N GLN A 103 -3.23 -17.44 -6.11
CA GLN A 103 -4.07 -17.65 -4.93
C GLN A 103 -3.20 -17.84 -3.66
N LEU A 104 -3.51 -18.84 -2.82
CA LEU A 104 -2.82 -19.09 -1.56
C LEU A 104 -1.30 -19.32 -1.70
N ARG A 105 -0.81 -19.75 -2.87
CA ARG A 105 0.65 -19.87 -3.10
C ARG A 105 1.34 -18.50 -3.08
N LEU A 106 0.65 -17.44 -3.50
CA LEU A 106 1.16 -16.07 -3.37
C LEU A 106 1.30 -15.67 -1.91
N LEU A 107 0.53 -16.23 -1.00
CA LEU A 107 0.62 -15.96 0.44
C LEU A 107 1.61 -16.90 1.16
N GLY A 108 2.34 -17.73 0.42
CA GLY A 108 3.33 -18.67 0.97
C GLY A 108 2.76 -20.01 1.42
N PHE A 109 1.47 -20.27 1.23
CA PHE A 109 0.89 -21.57 1.55
C PHE A 109 1.30 -22.59 0.49
N ARG A 110 1.89 -23.71 0.93
CA ARG A 110 2.13 -24.89 0.11
C ARG A 110 1.24 -26.00 0.63
N LEU A 111 0.58 -26.73 -0.27
CA LEU A 111 -0.09 -27.97 0.09
C LEU A 111 1.00 -28.98 0.47
N GLU A 112 1.19 -29.22 1.78
CA GLU A 112 1.98 -30.36 2.22
C GLU A 112 1.25 -31.63 1.76
N LYS A 113 1.96 -32.52 1.06
CA LYS A 113 1.46 -33.86 0.79
C LYS A 113 1.34 -34.56 2.15
N ARG A 114 0.12 -34.80 2.61
CA ARG A 114 -0.16 -35.76 3.69
C ARG A 114 0.05 -37.19 3.20
#